data_AF-A0A950MCS2-F1
#
_entry.id   AF-A0A950MCS2-F1
#
_cell.length_a   1.000
_cell.length_b   1.000
_cell.length_c   1.000
_cell.angle_alpha   90.00
_cell.angle_beta   90.00
_cell.angle_gamma   90.00
#
_symmetry.space_group_name_H-M   'P 1'
#
loop_
_entity.id
_entity.type
_entity.pdbx_description
1 polymer ?
#
loop_
_entity_poly.entity_id
_entity_poly.type
_entity_poly.pdbx_seq_one_letter_code
_entity_poly.pdbx_strand_id
1 'polypeptide(L)'
;MRMDRDTENSTGDGFADGARLVADIGGTNARFALETRPRCFEAVMVLPCNAYPRLQDAIAVFLGSAEVKRVCDKPIRHAALAIANPVDGDEVGMTNHHWLFSIEALRVELGFQTLVVVNDFTALAMALPGLSPDQKVKVGSGTG
;
A
#
# COMPACT_ATOMS: atom_id res chain seq x y z
N MET A 1 -11.76 44.48 -19.53
CA MET A 1 -11.88 44.21 -18.09
C MET A 1 -12.09 42.71 -17.93
N ARG A 2 -10.99 41.96 -17.79
CA ARG A 2 -11.06 40.53 -17.48
C ARG A 2 -11.35 40.45 -15.99
N MET A 3 -12.49 39.86 -15.61
CA MET A 3 -12.74 39.46 -14.24
C MET A 3 -12.21 38.04 -14.06
N ASP A 4 -11.43 37.91 -13.01
CA ASP A 4 -10.68 36.75 -12.59
C ASP A 4 -11.63 35.60 -12.25
N ARG A 5 -11.36 34.42 -12.83
CA ARG A 5 -11.86 33.15 -12.31
C ARG A 5 -10.69 32.45 -11.66
N ASP A 6 -10.40 32.86 -10.44
CA ASP A 6 -9.53 32.12 -9.54
C ASP A 6 -10.30 30.96 -8.92
N THR A 7 -9.60 29.83 -8.82
CA THR A 7 -9.86 28.67 -7.96
C THR A 7 -10.84 27.61 -8.46
N GLU A 8 -10.41 26.82 -9.44
CA GLU A 8 -10.88 25.44 -9.58
C GLU A 8 -9.82 24.58 -10.27
N ASN A 9 -9.57 23.39 -9.71
CA ASN A 9 -8.79 22.26 -10.25
C ASN A 9 -7.32 22.10 -9.78
N SER A 10 -7.11 21.79 -8.48
CA SER A 10 -5.95 21.01 -8.04
C SER A 10 -6.31 19.53 -7.96
N THR A 11 -6.58 18.92 -9.11
CA THR A 11 -6.84 17.48 -9.22
C THR A 11 -5.87 16.92 -10.25
N GLY A 12 -4.80 16.27 -9.80
CA GLY A 12 -3.98 15.43 -10.70
C GLY A 12 -2.47 15.51 -10.57
N ASP A 13 -1.88 16.28 -9.66
CA ASP A 13 -0.42 16.28 -9.53
C ASP A 13 0.07 15.09 -8.69
N GLY A 14 1.18 14.48 -9.09
CA GLY A 14 1.76 13.34 -8.38
C GLY A 14 2.32 13.71 -7.03
N PHE A 15 2.66 12.71 -6.23
CA PHE A 15 3.36 12.98 -4.97
C PHE A 15 4.70 13.66 -5.27
N ALA A 16 4.99 14.75 -4.56
CA ALA A 16 6.21 15.56 -4.77
C ALA A 16 7.51 14.74 -4.58
N ASP A 17 7.46 13.73 -3.71
CA ASP A 17 8.56 12.82 -3.35
C ASP A 17 8.61 11.53 -4.20
N GLY A 18 7.64 11.31 -5.10
CA GLY A 18 7.54 10.14 -5.97
C GLY A 18 6.46 9.15 -5.54
N ALA A 19 6.27 8.10 -6.35
CA ALA A 19 5.25 7.09 -6.08
C ALA A 19 5.50 6.34 -4.76
N ARG A 20 4.43 5.82 -4.17
CA ARG A 20 4.44 5.13 -2.87
C ARG A 20 4.09 3.67 -3.05
N LEU A 21 4.80 2.77 -2.38
CA LEU A 21 4.45 1.37 -2.34
C LEU A 21 3.24 1.16 -1.42
N VAL A 22 2.22 0.46 -1.90
CA VAL A 22 1.17 -0.08 -1.05
C VAL A 22 1.12 -1.60 -1.23
N ALA A 23 0.90 -2.32 -0.14
CA ALA A 23 0.78 -3.77 -0.19
C ALA A 23 -0.29 -4.31 0.76
N ASP A 24 -0.89 -5.43 0.34
CA ASP A 24 -1.80 -6.26 1.12
C ASP A 24 -1.18 -7.65 1.24
N ILE A 25 -0.74 -8.00 2.45
CA ILE A 25 0.05 -9.17 2.75
C ILE A 25 -0.83 -10.21 3.46
N GLY A 26 -1.24 -11.22 2.70
CA GLY A 26 -1.95 -12.39 3.20
C GLY A 26 -1.04 -13.61 3.36
N GLY A 27 -1.60 -14.71 3.89
CA GLY A 27 -0.84 -15.94 4.12
C GLY A 27 -0.39 -16.64 2.84
N THR A 28 -1.20 -16.60 1.79
CA THR A 28 -0.91 -17.31 0.54
C THR A 28 -0.33 -16.40 -0.53
N ASN A 29 -0.83 -15.16 -0.60
CA ASN A 29 -0.46 -14.20 -1.62
C ASN A 29 -0.20 -12.83 -0.99
N ALA A 30 0.80 -12.14 -1.53
CA ALA A 30 1.08 -10.75 -1.28
C ALA A 30 0.74 -9.94 -2.53
N ARG A 31 -0.13 -8.94 -2.40
CA ARG A 31 -0.48 -8.02 -3.48
C ARG A 31 0.24 -6.70 -3.27
N PHE A 32 0.88 -6.21 -4.32
CA PHE A 32 1.63 -4.96 -4.33
C PHE A 32 1.08 -4.03 -5.41
N ALA A 33 1.18 -2.72 -5.19
CA ALA A 33 0.89 -1.69 -6.17
C ALA A 33 1.71 -0.42 -5.87
N LEU A 34 1.85 0.44 -6.87
CA LEU A 34 2.33 1.80 -6.68
C LEU A 34 1.16 2.77 -6.68
N GLU A 35 1.05 3.58 -5.63
CA GLU A 35 0.22 4.78 -5.64
C GLU A 35 1.04 5.92 -6.27
N THR A 36 0.72 6.28 -7.52
CA THR A 36 1.47 7.32 -8.26
C THR A 36 1.04 8.72 -7.87
N ARG A 37 -0.24 8.86 -7.55
CA ARG A 37 -0.89 10.07 -7.01
C ARG A 37 -2.07 9.62 -6.14
N PRO A 38 -2.66 10.48 -5.30
CA PRO A 38 -3.73 10.09 -4.38
C PRO A 38 -4.82 9.23 -5.05
N ARG A 39 -5.00 8.00 -4.56
CA ARG A 39 -5.96 6.98 -5.05
C ARG A 39 -5.74 6.50 -6.49
N CYS A 40 -4.59 6.76 -7.10
CA CYS A 40 -4.22 6.26 -8.43
C CYS A 40 -3.21 5.11 -8.27
N PHE A 41 -3.69 3.88 -8.43
CA PHE A 41 -2.87 2.66 -8.26
C PHE A 41 -2.47 2.08 -9.61
N GLU A 42 -1.17 1.83 -9.77
CA GLU A 42 -0.55 1.31 -10.98
C GLU A 42 0.45 0.20 -10.64
N ALA A 43 1.00 -0.45 -11.67
CA ALA A 43 1.97 -1.55 -11.53
C ALA A 43 1.50 -2.62 -10.53
N VAL A 44 0.24 -3.07 -10.60
CA VAL A 44 -0.28 -4.06 -9.65
C VAL A 44 0.33 -5.43 -9.92
N MET A 45 0.80 -6.09 -8.86
CA MET A 45 1.39 -7.43 -8.94
C MET A 45 0.92 -8.29 -7.76
N VAL A 46 0.62 -9.56 -8.02
CA VAL A 46 0.30 -10.54 -6.97
C VAL A 46 1.39 -11.60 -7.01
N LEU A 47 2.05 -11.79 -5.87
CA LEU A 47 3.14 -12.73 -5.70
C LEU A 47 2.74 -13.82 -4.70
N PRO A 48 2.97 -15.12 -5.01
CA PRO A 48 2.72 -16.19 -4.05
C PRO A 48 3.76 -16.15 -2.92
N CYS A 49 3.31 -16.08 -1.67
CA CYS A 49 4.20 -15.91 -0.52
C CYS A 49 5.21 -17.07 -0.39
N ASN A 50 4.80 -18.29 -0.73
CA ASN A 50 5.65 -19.48 -0.65
C ASN A 50 6.82 -19.49 -1.65
N ALA A 51 6.84 -18.60 -2.65
CA ALA A 51 7.96 -18.46 -3.57
C ALA A 51 9.10 -17.63 -2.99
N TYR A 52 8.91 -16.98 -1.84
CA TYR A 52 9.87 -16.07 -1.24
C TYR A 52 10.15 -16.45 0.23
N PRO A 53 11.42 -16.71 0.60
CA PRO A 53 11.78 -17.04 1.98
C PRO A 53 11.51 -15.90 2.97
N ARG A 54 11.59 -14.65 2.50
CA ARG A 54 11.38 -13.46 3.32
C ARG A 54 10.49 -12.44 2.63
N LEU A 55 9.78 -11.61 3.40
CA LEU A 55 8.93 -10.55 2.87
C LEU A 55 9.73 -9.53 2.04
N GLN A 56 10.94 -9.16 2.48
CA GLN A 56 11.82 -8.27 1.72
C GLN A 56 12.17 -8.80 0.34
N ASP A 57 12.24 -10.12 0.15
CA ASP A 57 12.56 -10.72 -1.15
C ASP A 57 11.39 -10.51 -2.12
N ALA A 58 10.14 -10.67 -1.66
CA ALA A 58 8.95 -10.38 -2.44
C ALA A 58 8.84 -8.88 -2.79
N ILE A 59 9.12 -7.99 -1.83
CA ILE A 59 9.11 -6.53 -2.08
C ILE A 59 10.20 -6.13 -3.08
N ALA A 60 11.41 -6.68 -2.96
CA ALA A 60 12.51 -6.41 -3.88
C ALA A 60 12.18 -6.86 -5.30
N VAL A 61 11.54 -8.02 -5.48
CA VAL A 61 11.07 -8.48 -6.79
C VAL A 61 10.04 -7.51 -7.37
N PHE A 62 9.08 -7.07 -6.55
CA PHE A 62 8.09 -6.09 -6.98
C PHE A 62 8.74 -4.78 -7.45
N LEU A 63 9.60 -4.18 -6.62
CA LEU A 63 10.28 -2.92 -6.93
C LEU A 63 11.24 -3.03 -8.14
N GLY A 64 11.80 -4.22 -8.37
CA GLY A 64 12.68 -4.51 -9.51
C GLY A 64 11.95 -4.79 -10.83
N SER A 65 10.62 -4.94 -10.81
CA SER A 65 9.81 -5.33 -11.96
C SER A 65 9.83 -4.31 -13.09
N ALA A 66 9.56 -4.77 -14.32
CA ALA A 66 9.48 -3.90 -15.49
C ALA A 66 8.27 -2.94 -15.39
N GLU A 67 7.19 -3.39 -14.75
CA GLU A 67 5.96 -2.62 -14.50
C GLU A 67 6.27 -1.39 -13.65
N VAL A 68 6.98 -1.57 -12.52
CA VAL A 68 7.40 -0.47 -11.65
C VAL A 68 8.30 0.50 -12.39
N LYS A 69 9.30 0.00 -13.13
CA LYS A 69 10.22 0.83 -13.90
C LYS A 69 9.54 1.62 -15.02
N ARG A 70 8.44 1.12 -15.60
CA ARG A 70 7.66 1.87 -16.60
C ARG A 70 6.84 3.01 -15.98
N VAL A 71 6.42 2.85 -14.73
CA VAL A 71 5.54 3.79 -14.03
C VAL A 71 6.33 4.86 -13.29
N CYS A 72 7.50 4.52 -12.73
CA CYS A 72 8.31 5.43 -11.95
C CYS A 72 9.81 5.18 -12.15
N ASP A 73 10.51 6.22 -12.63
CA ASP A 73 11.99 6.22 -12.73
C ASP A 73 12.69 6.71 -11.45
N LYS A 74 11.91 7.15 -10.45
CA LYS A 74 12.43 7.62 -9.16
C LYS A 74 12.46 6.47 -8.14
N PRO A 75 13.39 6.49 -7.18
CA PRO A 75 13.37 5.52 -6.09
C PRO A 75 12.09 5.68 -5.26
N ILE A 76 11.45 4.56 -4.93
CA ILE A 76 10.29 4.51 -4.04
C ILE A 76 10.78 4.68 -2.60
N ARG A 77 10.35 5.76 -1.93
CA ARG A 77 10.83 6.12 -0.58
C ARG A 77 9.84 5.82 0.53
N HIS A 78 8.57 5.64 0.19
CA HIS A 78 7.50 5.46 1.17
C HIS A 78 6.73 4.19 0.86
N ALA A 79 6.42 3.44 1.91
CA ALA A 79 5.69 2.18 1.83
C ALA A 79 4.64 2.07 2.94
N ALA A 80 3.48 1.49 2.59
CA ALA A 80 2.44 1.10 3.54
C ALA A 80 2.06 -0.36 3.30
N LEU A 81 2.14 -1.21 4.33
CA LEU A 81 1.82 -2.63 4.27
C LEU A 81 0.63 -2.92 5.20
N ALA A 82 -0.45 -3.45 4.64
CA ALA A 82 -1.52 -4.07 5.41
C ALA A 82 -1.21 -5.55 5.60
N ILE A 83 -1.32 -6.07 6.83
CA ILE A 83 -1.00 -7.46 7.14
C ILE A 83 -2.14 -8.10 7.92
N ALA A 84 -2.47 -9.35 7.57
CA ALA A 84 -3.49 -10.17 8.22
C ALA A 84 -3.11 -10.66 9.64
N ASN A 85 -2.41 -9.83 10.41
CA ASN A 85 -1.89 -10.11 11.75
C ASN A 85 -2.02 -8.88 12.64
N PRO A 86 -2.18 -9.05 13.97
CA PRO A 86 -1.95 -7.97 14.92
C PRO A 86 -0.53 -7.43 14.75
N VAL A 87 -0.40 -6.11 14.75
CA VAL A 87 0.89 -5.41 14.71
C VAL A 87 1.05 -4.74 16.07
N ASP A 88 1.89 -5.32 16.93
CA ASP A 88 2.20 -4.80 18.27
C ASP A 88 3.71 -4.65 18.41
N GLY A 89 4.19 -3.41 18.34
CA GLY A 89 5.62 -3.10 18.32
C GLY A 89 6.28 -3.28 16.95
N ASP A 90 7.60 -3.50 16.98
CA ASP A 90 8.46 -3.54 15.79
C ASP A 90 8.51 -4.93 15.13
N GLU A 91 8.37 -6.00 15.89
CA GLU A 91 8.41 -7.37 15.37
C GLU A 91 7.03 -7.82 14.91
N VAL A 92 6.95 -8.29 13.65
CA VAL A 92 5.73 -8.81 13.06
C VAL A 92 5.95 -10.25 12.63
N GLY A 93 5.24 -11.16 13.28
CA GLY A 93 5.16 -12.58 12.90
C GLY A 93 3.82 -12.88 12.26
N MET A 94 3.84 -13.42 11.03
CA MET A 94 2.62 -13.87 10.37
C MET A 94 2.11 -15.17 11.02
N THR A 95 0.79 -15.28 11.22
CA THR A 95 0.16 -16.49 11.80
C THR A 95 -0.23 -17.50 10.73
N ASN A 96 -0.40 -17.03 9.50
CA ASN A 96 -0.80 -17.81 8.33
C ASN A 96 0.34 -18.00 7.32
N HIS A 97 1.55 -17.54 7.63
CA HIS A 97 2.77 -17.72 6.84
C HIS A 97 4.01 -17.71 7.74
N HIS A 98 5.16 -18.18 7.25
CA HIS A 98 6.40 -18.28 8.03
C HIS A 98 7.20 -16.96 8.14
N TRP A 99 6.72 -15.86 7.57
CA TRP A 99 7.46 -14.60 7.58
C TRP A 99 7.44 -13.97 8.98
N LEU A 100 8.64 -13.63 9.44
CA LEU A 100 8.92 -12.90 10.67
C LEU A 100 9.91 -11.79 10.32
N PHE A 101 9.60 -10.55 10.68
CA PHE A 101 10.46 -9.42 10.38
C PHE A 101 10.30 -8.30 11.39
N SER A 102 11.32 -7.46 11.50
CA SER A 102 11.26 -6.16 12.18
C SER A 102 10.88 -5.07 11.17
N ILE A 103 9.93 -4.20 11.52
CA ILE A 103 9.49 -3.10 10.66
C ILE A 103 10.67 -2.16 10.40
N GLU A 104 11.41 -1.77 11.44
CA GLU A 104 12.56 -0.88 11.30
C GLU A 104 13.69 -1.52 10.49
N ALA A 105 14.00 -2.80 10.73
CA ALA A 105 15.01 -3.51 9.95
C ALA A 105 14.62 -3.59 8.46
N LEU A 106 13.34 -3.89 8.16
CA LEU A 106 12.81 -3.94 6.81
C LEU A 106 12.87 -2.55 6.13
N ARG A 107 12.52 -1.49 6.87
CA ARG A 107 12.60 -0.10 6.40
C ARG A 107 14.02 0.26 5.98
N VAL A 108 15.00 -0.09 6.81
CA VAL A 108 16.43 0.18 6.55
C VAL A 108 16.95 -0.69 5.40
N GLU A 109 16.66 -2.00 5.38
CA GLU A 109 17.13 -2.94 4.35
C GLU A 109 16.67 -2.53 2.95
N LEU A 110 15.42 -2.06 2.82
CA LEU A 110 14.83 -1.64 1.55
C LEU A 110 15.03 -0.15 1.23
N GLY A 111 15.68 0.62 2.12
CA GLY A 111 15.99 2.03 1.88
C GLY A 111 14.77 2.96 1.93
N PHE A 112 13.70 2.57 2.62
CA PHE A 112 12.53 3.43 2.81
C PHE A 112 12.81 4.55 3.81
N GLN A 113 12.36 5.76 3.49
CA GLN A 113 12.28 6.86 4.45
C GLN A 113 11.12 6.66 5.42
N THR A 114 10.02 6.08 4.93
CA THR A 114 8.86 5.76 5.76
C THR A 114 8.32 4.39 5.41
N LEU A 115 8.13 3.56 6.42
CA LEU A 115 7.42 2.30 6.31
C LEU A 115 6.35 2.26 7.39
N VAL A 116 5.09 2.16 6.97
CA VAL A 116 3.95 1.99 7.86
C VAL A 116 3.45 0.57 7.71
N VAL A 117 3.34 -0.16 8.82
CA VAL A 117 2.75 -1.49 8.84
C VAL A 117 1.54 -1.46 9.75
N VAL A 118 0.41 -1.91 9.23
CA VAL A 118 -0.88 -1.88 9.92
C VAL A 118 -1.58 -3.21 9.77
N ASN A 119 -2.43 -3.54 10.73
CA ASN A 119 -3.33 -4.67 10.57
C ASN A 119 -4.33 -4.41 9.41
N ASP A 120 -4.72 -5.45 8.69
CA ASP A 120 -5.68 -5.42 7.59
C ASP A 120 -7.05 -4.83 7.95
N PHE A 121 -7.61 -5.14 9.13
CA PHE A 121 -8.83 -4.47 9.60
C PHE A 121 -8.63 -2.99 9.84
N THR A 122 -7.46 -2.58 10.36
CA THR A 122 -7.12 -1.16 10.53
C THR A 122 -6.99 -0.46 9.18
N ALA A 123 -6.31 -1.10 8.22
CA ALA A 123 -6.18 -0.60 6.86
C ALA A 123 -7.54 -0.42 6.17
N LEU A 124 -8.42 -1.43 6.30
CA LEU A 124 -9.79 -1.37 5.79
C LEU A 124 -10.56 -0.20 6.43
N ALA A 125 -10.51 -0.06 7.76
CA ALA A 125 -11.17 1.04 8.47
C ALA A 125 -10.66 2.41 8.01
N MET A 126 -9.35 2.57 7.75
CA MET A 126 -8.76 3.80 7.21
C MET A 126 -9.14 4.07 5.75
N ALA A 127 -9.47 3.04 4.97
CA ALA A 127 -9.95 3.19 3.60
C ALA A 127 -11.43 3.61 3.53
N LEU A 128 -12.25 3.31 4.55
CA LEU A 128 -13.70 3.58 4.56
C LEU A 128 -14.10 5.06 4.33
N PRO A 129 -13.39 6.07 4.86
CA PRO A 129 -13.66 7.48 4.56
C PRO A 129 -13.38 7.85 3.10
N GLY A 130 -12.53 7.09 2.40
CA GLY A 130 -12.16 7.31 1.00
C GLY A 130 -13.07 6.63 -0.03
N LEU A 131 -13.94 5.71 0.40
CA LEU A 131 -14.91 5.02 -0.45
C LEU A 131 -16.11 5.92 -0.77
N SER A 132 -16.45 6.03 -2.06
CA SER A 132 -17.68 6.70 -2.48
C SER A 132 -18.91 5.93 -1.97
N PRO A 133 -20.09 6.58 -1.86
CA PRO A 133 -21.33 5.90 -1.50
C PRO A 133 -21.64 4.67 -2.37
N ASP A 134 -21.23 4.71 -3.64
CA ASP A 134 -21.47 3.64 -4.62
C ASP A 134 -20.59 2.39 -4.39
N GLN A 135 -19.54 2.50 -3.58
CA GLN A 135 -18.67 1.39 -3.20
C GLN A 135 -19.05 0.78 -1.84
N LYS A 136 -20.15 1.26 -1.24
CA LYS A 136 -20.68 0.77 0.04
C LYS A 136 -21.95 -0.03 -0.22
N VAL A 137 -21.92 -1.32 0.06
CA VAL A 137 -23.15 -2.12 0.12
C VAL A 137 -23.70 -2.02 1.54
N LYS A 138 -24.92 -1.49 1.69
CA LYS A 138 -25.62 -1.48 2.97
C LYS A 138 -26.00 -2.93 3.33
N VAL A 139 -25.39 -3.47 4.39
CA VAL A 139 -25.80 -4.75 4.98
C VAL A 139 -26.69 -4.47 6.18
N GLY A 140 -27.95 -4.94 6.10
CA GLY A 140 -28.94 -4.84 7.18
C GLY A 140 -30.04 -3.80 6.93
N SER A 141 -31.24 -4.27 6.61
CA SER A 141 -32.49 -3.58 6.94
C SER A 141 -32.97 -4.16 8.27
N GLY A 142 -32.46 -3.63 9.38
CA GLY A 142 -33.01 -3.95 10.70
C GLY A 142 -34.41 -3.38 10.81
N THR A 143 -35.42 -4.17 10.47
CA THR A 143 -36.80 -3.94 10.89
C THR A 143 -36.93 -4.48 12.30
N GLY A 144 -36.91 -3.58 13.28
CA GLY A 144 -37.60 -3.80 14.54
C GLY A 144 -39.09 -3.54 14.38
#